data_AF-A0A6P5TP26-F1
#
_entry.id   AF-A0A6P5TP26-F1
#
_cell.length_a   1.000
_cell.length_b   1.000
_cell.length_c   1.000
_cell.angle_alpha   90.00
_cell.angle_beta   90.00
_cell.angle_gamma   90.00
#
_symmetry.space_group_name_H-M   'P 1'
#
loop_
_entity.id
_entity.type
_entity.pdbx_description
1 polymer ?
#
loop_
_entity_poly.entity_id
_entity_poly.type
_entity_poly.pdbx_seq_one_letter_code
_entity_poly.pdbx_strand_id
1 'polypeptide(L)'
;MAGVSSVLHITLFLCLITISAFHPTYSKPNGFSLKLIPREAPESPLYPGNLTLLERIQRMIKFSEARSHYLDLISSSNSTIELDNISLTLLRDNFFYMVQVGIGSPATVVFLLLDTGGSLIWTQCKPCQNCYPQATPIYDSAQSWSYRKLACNHHFCQGPRALYQCVNDECVYNINYGGGALTRGIASIEIFTFPFNITTTLRVADIVFCCSNDNRNIQFAKNGVISGVLGLSLNPDSLLSQLADQTQRRFSYCLVPFTEAQMAPSVVRFGDDIPAPHGGISTTPFVTPPGSPFYNLNLLDISVGSGKLGFPPGTFAYI
;
A
#
# COMPACT_ATOMS: atom_id res chain seq x y z
N MET A 1 -58.38 23.16 28.44
CA MET A 1 -57.35 22.08 28.49
C MET A 1 -56.76 21.69 27.13
N ALA A 2 -57.18 22.25 26.00
CA ALA A 2 -56.61 21.89 24.67
C ALA A 2 -55.29 22.61 24.30
N GLY A 3 -55.02 23.80 24.87
CA GLY A 3 -53.84 24.60 24.50
C GLY A 3 -52.49 24.10 25.03
N VAL A 4 -52.47 23.40 26.16
CA VAL A 4 -51.23 22.93 26.81
C VAL A 4 -50.62 21.74 26.06
N SER A 5 -51.46 20.88 25.46
CA SER A 5 -51.01 19.72 24.69
C SER A 5 -50.26 20.13 23.41
N SER A 6 -50.76 21.15 22.69
CA SER A 6 -50.15 21.61 21.44
C SER A 6 -48.76 22.22 21.66
N VAL A 7 -48.58 22.99 22.74
CA VAL A 7 -47.28 23.58 23.09
C VAL A 7 -46.26 22.49 23.45
N LEU A 8 -46.67 21.44 24.16
CA LEU A 8 -45.81 20.32 24.51
C LEU A 8 -45.33 19.53 23.27
N HIS A 9 -46.19 19.36 22.26
CA HIS A 9 -45.82 18.66 21.02
C HIS A 9 -44.86 19.49 20.18
N ILE A 10 -45.03 20.81 20.12
CA ILE A 10 -44.15 21.72 19.40
C ILE A 10 -42.77 21.78 20.07
N THR A 11 -42.71 21.84 21.40
CA THR A 11 -41.42 21.85 22.13
C THR A 11 -40.71 20.51 22.01
N LEU A 12 -41.41 19.38 22.05
CA LEU A 12 -40.80 18.06 21.84
C LEU A 12 -40.24 17.90 20.42
N PHE A 13 -40.97 18.39 19.41
CA PHE A 13 -40.54 18.34 18.00
C PHE A 13 -39.32 19.25 17.74
N LEU A 14 -39.31 20.46 18.30
CA LEU A 14 -38.14 21.35 18.25
C LEU A 14 -36.93 20.75 18.98
N CYS A 15 -37.15 20.09 20.12
CA CYS A 15 -36.09 19.42 20.87
C CYS A 15 -35.48 18.25 20.05
N LEU A 16 -36.32 17.46 19.38
CA LEU A 16 -35.87 16.39 18.47
C LEU A 16 -35.09 16.93 17.25
N ILE A 17 -35.46 18.08 16.69
CA ILE A 17 -34.69 18.76 15.63
C ILE A 17 -33.35 19.28 16.16
N THR A 18 -33.30 19.80 17.39
CA THR A 18 -32.02 20.23 17.97
C THR A 18 -31.10 19.06 18.28
N ILE A 19 -31.63 17.91 18.69
CA ILE A 19 -30.83 16.69 18.95
C ILE A 19 -30.32 16.08 17.64
N SER A 20 -31.08 16.14 16.54
CA SER A 20 -30.61 15.68 15.22
C SER A 20 -29.58 16.62 14.57
N ALA A 21 -29.53 17.90 14.99
CA ALA A 21 -28.51 18.86 14.56
C ALA A 21 -27.18 18.74 15.33
N PHE A 22 -27.15 18.07 16.49
CA PHE A 22 -25.91 17.67 17.15
C PHE A 22 -25.40 16.36 16.53
N HIS A 23 -24.85 16.44 15.31
CA HIS A 23 -23.84 15.47 14.93
C HIS A 23 -22.60 15.77 15.77
N PRO A 24 -22.16 14.87 16.67
CA PRO A 24 -20.85 15.03 17.25
C PRO A 24 -19.86 15.11 16.09
N THR A 25 -19.20 16.24 15.92
CA THR A 25 -18.04 16.36 15.04
C THR A 25 -16.94 15.52 15.69
N TYR A 26 -17.02 14.20 15.52
CA TYR A 26 -15.86 13.35 15.73
C TYR A 26 -14.83 13.84 14.72
N SER A 27 -13.82 14.55 15.22
CA SER A 27 -12.60 14.78 14.44
C SER A 27 -12.16 13.41 13.96
N LYS A 28 -12.05 13.23 12.64
CA LYS A 28 -11.40 12.04 12.12
C LYS A 28 -9.99 12.01 12.74
N PRO A 29 -9.51 10.87 13.25
CA PRO A 29 -8.14 10.78 13.70
C PRO A 29 -7.23 11.12 12.52
N ASN A 30 -6.29 12.03 12.74
CA ASN A 30 -5.32 12.48 11.75
C ASN A 30 -4.13 11.51 11.63
N GLY A 31 -4.38 10.22 11.89
CA GLY A 31 -3.36 9.20 11.94
C GLY A 31 -3.96 7.82 12.12
N PHE A 32 -3.21 6.82 11.68
CA PHE A 32 -3.52 5.42 11.92
C PHE A 32 -2.25 4.58 11.75
N SER A 33 -2.31 3.34 12.22
CA SER A 33 -1.21 2.39 12.16
C SER A 33 -1.66 1.07 11.54
N LEU A 34 -0.76 0.41 10.83
CA LEU A 34 -0.95 -0.96 10.33
C LEU A 34 0.19 -1.85 10.84
N LYS A 35 -0.15 -3.09 11.16
CA LYS A 35 0.87 -4.13 11.36
C LYS A 35 1.50 -4.46 10.01
N LEU A 36 2.82 -4.39 9.96
CA LEU A 36 3.61 -4.96 8.90
C LEU A 36 3.90 -6.40 9.28
N ILE A 37 3.47 -7.34 8.45
CA ILE A 37 3.62 -8.77 8.68
C ILE A 37 4.77 -9.25 7.79
N PRO A 38 5.98 -9.50 8.35
CA PRO A 38 7.03 -10.19 7.63
C PRO A 38 6.55 -11.57 7.18
N ARG A 39 7.03 -12.04 6.02
CA ARG A 39 6.73 -13.38 5.49
C ARG A 39 6.84 -14.50 6.53
N GLU A 40 7.83 -14.41 7.42
CA GLU A 40 8.16 -15.46 8.39
C GLU A 40 7.77 -15.13 9.83
N ALA A 41 6.93 -14.12 10.04
CA ALA A 41 6.36 -13.86 11.36
C ALA A 41 5.32 -14.95 11.73
N PRO A 42 5.14 -15.30 13.02
CA PRO A 42 4.18 -16.33 13.44
C PRO A 42 2.74 -16.06 13.00
N GLU A 43 2.35 -14.79 12.93
CA GLU A 43 1.05 -14.34 12.43
C GLU A 43 0.92 -14.36 10.90
N SER A 44 2.02 -14.59 10.18
CA SER A 44 2.01 -14.67 8.72
C SER A 44 1.31 -15.95 8.27
N PRO A 45 0.39 -15.87 7.29
CA PRO A 45 -0.16 -17.06 6.65
C PRO A 45 0.87 -17.83 5.80
N LEU A 46 2.07 -17.27 5.64
CA LEU A 46 3.23 -17.91 5.01
C LEU A 46 4.26 -18.42 6.03
N TYR A 47 3.92 -18.44 7.33
CA TYR A 47 4.82 -18.84 8.39
C TYR A 47 5.34 -20.27 8.17
N PRO A 48 6.66 -20.49 8.05
CA PRO A 48 7.23 -21.81 7.79
C PRO A 48 7.27 -22.71 9.04
N GLY A 49 6.81 -22.24 10.19
CA GLY A 49 6.95 -22.91 11.49
C GLY A 49 8.08 -22.34 12.34
N ASN A 50 8.27 -22.91 13.54
CA ASN A 50 9.25 -22.45 14.53
C ASN A 50 10.68 -22.78 14.12
N LEU A 51 11.28 -21.93 13.28
CA LEU A 51 12.66 -22.02 12.87
C LEU A 51 13.62 -21.60 13.99
N THR A 52 14.72 -22.32 14.13
CA THR A 52 15.89 -21.94 14.93
C THR A 52 16.57 -20.69 14.37
N LEU A 53 17.38 -20.02 15.19
CA LEU A 53 18.17 -18.86 14.75
C LEU A 53 19.08 -19.19 13.56
N LEU A 54 19.70 -20.37 13.54
CA LEU A 54 20.58 -20.80 12.46
C LEU A 54 19.81 -21.00 11.15
N GLU A 55 18.65 -21.66 11.18
CA GLU A 55 17.81 -21.86 10.00
C GLU A 55 17.30 -20.52 9.42
N ARG A 56 17.01 -19.55 10.30
CA ARG A 56 16.68 -18.18 9.88
C ARG A 56 17.85 -17.53 9.14
N ILE A 57 19.05 -17.58 9.70
CA ILE A 57 20.24 -17.02 9.05
C ILE A 57 20.48 -17.69 7.69
N GLN A 58 20.37 -19.02 7.61
CA GLN A 58 20.52 -19.76 6.35
C GLN A 58 19.50 -19.33 5.29
N ARG A 59 18.26 -19.02 5.69
CA ARG A 59 17.23 -18.53 4.76
C ARG A 59 17.52 -17.10 4.30
N MET A 60 17.99 -16.22 5.18
CA MET A 60 18.43 -14.86 4.78
C MET A 60 19.58 -14.90 3.77
N ILE A 61 20.51 -15.83 3.94
CA ILE A 61 21.61 -16.05 2.99
C ILE A 61 21.02 -16.43 1.63
N LYS A 62 20.10 -17.40 1.58
CA LYS A 62 19.43 -17.79 0.32
C LYS A 62 18.69 -16.64 -0.36
N PHE A 63 18.02 -15.78 0.39
CA PHE A 63 17.37 -14.58 -0.18
C PHE A 63 18.39 -13.59 -0.73
N SER A 64 19.51 -13.41 -0.04
CA SER A 64 20.61 -12.54 -0.50
C SER A 64 21.28 -13.08 -1.76
N GLU A 65 21.51 -14.40 -1.83
CA GLU A 65 22.04 -15.09 -3.00
C GLU A 65 21.09 -14.96 -4.21
N ALA A 66 19.79 -15.20 -4.01
CA ALA A 66 18.78 -15.04 -5.05
C ALA A 66 18.72 -13.60 -5.57
N ARG A 67 18.82 -12.61 -4.68
CA ARG A 67 18.89 -11.19 -5.04
C ARG A 67 20.16 -10.88 -5.82
N SER A 68 21.32 -11.38 -5.39
CA SER A 68 22.59 -11.18 -6.09
C SER A 68 22.52 -11.73 -7.51
N HIS A 69 22.08 -12.98 -7.66
CA HIS A 69 21.94 -13.61 -8.97
C HIS A 69 20.98 -12.81 -9.89
N TYR A 70 19.89 -12.27 -9.33
CA TYR A 70 19.00 -11.39 -10.09
C TYR A 70 19.72 -10.10 -10.54
N LEU A 71 20.45 -9.43 -9.65
CA LEU A 71 21.21 -8.23 -9.98
C LEU A 71 22.27 -8.51 -11.05
N ASP A 72 22.93 -9.67 -11.00
CA ASP A 72 23.89 -10.12 -12.00
C ASP A 72 23.21 -10.32 -13.37
N LEU A 73 22.01 -10.91 -13.40
CA LEU A 73 21.24 -11.08 -14.63
C LEU A 73 20.84 -9.74 -15.27
N ILE A 74 20.41 -8.76 -14.47
CA ILE A 74 19.98 -7.46 -15.02
C ILE A 74 21.13 -6.51 -15.35
N SER A 75 22.33 -6.74 -14.79
CA SER A 75 23.54 -5.96 -15.08
C SER A 75 24.34 -6.49 -16.28
N SER A 76 24.09 -7.72 -16.76
CA SER A 76 24.93 -8.40 -17.76
C SER A 76 24.39 -8.38 -19.21
N SER A 77 23.55 -7.41 -19.60
CA SER A 77 23.12 -7.25 -20.99
C SER A 77 23.20 -5.78 -21.44
N ASN A 78 23.11 -5.51 -22.75
CA ASN A 78 22.92 -4.19 -23.37
C ASN A 78 21.63 -3.48 -22.89
N SER A 79 21.34 -3.48 -21.60
CA SER A 79 20.25 -2.76 -20.98
C SER A 79 20.65 -1.29 -20.87
N THR A 80 20.03 -0.45 -21.69
CA THR A 80 19.77 0.92 -21.26
C THR A 80 19.00 0.80 -19.95
N ILE A 81 19.67 1.03 -18.82
CA ILE A 81 19.00 1.18 -17.54
C ILE A 81 18.14 2.44 -17.70
N GLU A 82 16.88 2.26 -18.09
CA GLU A 82 15.87 3.27 -17.88
C GLU A 82 15.77 3.43 -16.36
N LEU A 83 16.38 4.49 -15.81
CA LEU A 83 16.34 4.79 -14.38
C LEU A 83 14.90 4.84 -13.84
N ASP A 84 13.93 5.12 -14.71
CA ASP A 84 12.50 5.15 -14.40
C ASP A 84 11.89 3.77 -14.16
N ASN A 85 12.66 2.69 -14.36
CA ASN A 85 12.16 1.32 -14.37
C ASN A 85 12.88 0.40 -13.36
N ILE A 86 13.35 0.95 -12.24
CA ILE A 86 13.69 0.14 -11.05
C ILE A 86 12.38 -0.42 -10.46
N SER A 87 11.80 -1.36 -11.20
CA SER A 87 10.61 -2.07 -10.80
C SER A 87 11.03 -3.22 -9.90
N LEU A 88 10.44 -3.30 -8.71
CA LEU A 88 10.58 -4.46 -7.85
C LEU A 88 10.02 -5.67 -8.61
N THR A 89 10.91 -6.58 -9.02
CA THR A 89 10.45 -7.88 -9.51
C THR A 89 9.81 -8.61 -8.35
N LEU A 90 8.55 -9.02 -8.55
CA LEU A 90 7.79 -9.83 -7.61
C LEU A 90 8.36 -11.26 -7.64
N LEU A 91 9.50 -11.43 -6.96
CA LEU A 91 10.19 -12.71 -6.87
C LEU A 91 9.64 -13.52 -5.70
N ARG A 92 9.38 -14.79 -6.01
CA ARG A 92 8.87 -15.83 -5.11
C ARG A 92 9.66 -16.02 -3.80
N ASP A 93 10.94 -15.71 -3.83
CA ASP A 93 11.90 -15.90 -2.72
C ASP A 93 12.53 -14.56 -2.29
N ASN A 94 11.76 -13.47 -2.33
CA ASN A 94 12.22 -12.18 -1.80
C ASN A 94 11.71 -11.93 -0.38
N PHE A 95 12.38 -11.02 0.32
CA PHE A 95 11.93 -10.53 1.61
C PHE A 95 10.94 -9.38 1.41
N PHE A 96 9.73 -9.54 1.94
CA PHE A 96 8.66 -8.56 1.81
C PHE A 96 7.84 -8.46 3.10
N TYR A 97 7.13 -7.34 3.21
CA TYR A 97 6.17 -7.07 4.26
C TYR A 97 4.78 -6.99 3.63
N MET A 98 3.82 -7.64 4.25
CA MET A 98 2.42 -7.55 3.86
C MET A 98 1.60 -6.84 4.92
N VAL A 99 0.49 -6.26 4.50
CA VAL A 99 -0.53 -5.67 5.38
C VAL A 99 -1.84 -6.42 5.18
N GLN A 100 -2.57 -6.60 6.28
CA GLN A 100 -3.94 -7.12 6.25
C GLN A 100 -4.90 -5.95 6.07
N VAL A 101 -5.79 -6.03 5.09
CA VAL A 101 -6.84 -5.03 4.85
C VAL A 101 -8.18 -5.72 4.57
N GLY A 102 -9.27 -5.05 4.91
CA GLY A 102 -10.61 -5.43 4.47
C GLY A 102 -11.05 -4.56 3.29
N ILE A 103 -11.63 -5.17 2.26
CA ILE A 103 -12.13 -4.46 1.08
C ILE A 103 -13.63 -4.74 0.93
N GLY A 104 -14.42 -3.68 0.81
CA GLY A 104 -15.86 -3.76 0.54
C GLY A 104 -16.74 -3.87 1.77
N SER A 105 -18.03 -4.01 1.48
CA SER A 105 -19.10 -4.13 2.48
C SER A 105 -20.09 -5.23 2.06
N PRO A 106 -20.10 -6.39 2.74
CA PRO A 106 -19.25 -6.77 3.86
C PRO A 106 -17.76 -6.88 3.47
N ALA A 107 -16.87 -6.65 4.44
CA ALA A 107 -15.43 -6.61 4.18
C ALA A 107 -14.86 -7.99 3.86
N THR A 108 -14.22 -8.12 2.70
CA THR A 108 -13.38 -9.26 2.34
C THR A 108 -11.96 -9.00 2.82
N VAL A 109 -11.45 -9.85 3.69
CA VAL A 109 -10.09 -9.74 4.24
C VAL A 109 -9.08 -10.26 3.22
N VAL A 110 -8.08 -9.43 2.90
CA VAL A 110 -6.99 -9.76 1.97
C VAL A 110 -5.63 -9.35 2.55
N PHE A 111 -4.57 -9.94 2.02
CA PHE A 111 -3.19 -9.56 2.31
C PHE A 111 -2.57 -8.90 1.08
N LEU A 112 -2.08 -7.68 1.24
CA LEU A 112 -1.43 -6.92 0.16
C LEU A 112 0.05 -6.72 0.51
N LEU A 113 0.94 -6.80 -0.49
CA LEU A 113 2.32 -6.35 -0.29
C LEU A 113 2.33 -4.85 -0.08
N LEU A 114 3.13 -4.38 0.88
CA LEU A 114 3.37 -2.96 1.03
C LEU A 114 4.51 -2.53 0.10
N ASP A 115 4.24 -1.59 -0.80
CA ASP A 115 5.18 -1.13 -1.80
C ASP A 115 5.40 0.39 -1.68
N THR A 116 6.58 0.82 -1.25
CA THR A 116 6.94 2.25 -1.19
C THR A 116 7.45 2.80 -2.52
N GLY A 117 7.73 1.93 -3.51
CA GLY A 117 8.14 2.32 -4.86
C GLY A 117 6.95 2.52 -5.80
N GLY A 118 5.89 1.72 -5.68
CA GLY A 118 4.67 1.84 -6.48
C GLY A 118 3.57 2.71 -5.84
N SER A 119 2.68 3.28 -6.65
CA SER A 119 1.45 3.92 -6.16
C SER A 119 0.25 3.00 -6.16
N LEU A 120 0.17 2.09 -7.13
CA LEU A 120 -1.03 1.31 -7.40
C LEU A 120 -1.48 0.50 -6.17
N ILE A 121 -2.71 0.74 -5.72
CA ILE A 121 -3.43 -0.17 -4.82
C ILE A 121 -4.25 -1.11 -5.69
N TRP A 122 -4.01 -2.42 -5.63
CA TRP A 122 -4.77 -3.38 -6.43
C TRP A 122 -4.91 -4.75 -5.76
N THR A 123 -5.94 -5.49 -6.18
CA THR A 123 -6.20 -6.87 -5.74
C THR A 123 -6.81 -7.68 -6.90
N GLN A 124 -6.65 -9.01 -6.91
CA GLN A 124 -7.37 -9.85 -7.87
C GLN A 124 -8.88 -9.82 -7.59
N CYS A 125 -9.65 -9.70 -8.68
CA CYS A 125 -11.08 -9.54 -8.69
C CYS A 125 -11.79 -10.58 -9.55
N LYS A 126 -13.04 -10.89 -9.19
CA LYS A 126 -13.95 -11.65 -10.06
C LYS A 126 -14.70 -10.75 -11.06
N PRO A 127 -15.04 -11.28 -12.25
CA PRO A 127 -14.53 -12.54 -12.82
C PRO A 127 -13.06 -12.39 -13.19
N CYS A 128 -12.25 -13.42 -12.92
CA CYS A 128 -10.86 -13.41 -13.35
C CYS A 128 -10.69 -14.09 -14.71
N GLN A 129 -9.96 -13.43 -15.61
CA GLN A 129 -9.62 -13.94 -16.95
C GLN A 129 -8.29 -14.72 -16.91
N ASN A 130 -7.21 -14.06 -16.47
CA ASN A 130 -5.93 -14.73 -16.20
C ASN A 130 -5.50 -14.32 -14.79
N CYS A 131 -5.45 -15.26 -13.85
CA CYS A 131 -5.01 -14.98 -12.48
C CYS A 131 -4.03 -16.03 -12.02
N TYR A 132 -3.17 -15.64 -11.08
CA TYR A 132 -2.44 -16.63 -10.30
C TYR A 132 -3.39 -17.26 -9.27
N PRO A 133 -3.15 -18.53 -8.87
CA PRO A 133 -3.93 -19.18 -7.83
C PRO A 133 -3.86 -18.39 -6.52
N GLN A 134 -5.02 -18.04 -5.97
CA GLN A 134 -5.14 -17.30 -4.72
C GLN A 134 -5.82 -18.17 -3.66
N ALA A 135 -5.19 -18.31 -2.50
CA ALA A 135 -5.73 -19.05 -1.36
C ALA A 135 -6.73 -18.22 -0.55
N THR A 136 -6.51 -16.91 -0.45
CA THR A 136 -7.52 -16.00 0.08
C THR A 136 -8.67 -15.82 -0.92
N PRO A 137 -9.91 -15.55 -0.48
CA PRO A 137 -11.01 -15.30 -1.39
C PRO A 137 -10.67 -14.19 -2.38
N ILE A 138 -10.80 -14.46 -3.69
CA ILE A 138 -10.72 -13.43 -4.73
C ILE A 138 -11.89 -12.47 -4.50
N TYR A 139 -11.60 -11.17 -4.41
CA TYR A 139 -12.59 -10.16 -4.11
C TYR A 139 -13.67 -10.13 -5.22
N ASP A 140 -14.94 -10.20 -4.82
CA ASP A 140 -16.07 -10.21 -5.72
C ASP A 140 -16.81 -8.87 -5.62
N SER A 141 -16.55 -7.99 -6.59
CA SER A 141 -17.16 -6.66 -6.64
C SER A 141 -18.69 -6.69 -6.67
N ALA A 142 -19.30 -7.75 -7.19
CA ALA A 142 -20.75 -7.89 -7.22
C ALA A 142 -21.38 -8.18 -5.83
N GLN A 143 -20.57 -8.59 -4.86
CA GLN A 143 -21.02 -8.90 -3.50
C GLN A 143 -20.87 -7.72 -2.53
N SER A 144 -20.23 -6.63 -2.96
CA SER A 144 -20.04 -5.43 -2.14
C SER A 144 -21.03 -4.35 -2.54
N TRP A 145 -21.86 -3.89 -1.60
CA TRP A 145 -22.82 -2.81 -1.88
C TRP A 145 -22.15 -1.43 -2.00
N SER A 146 -20.91 -1.28 -1.53
CA SER A 146 -20.16 -0.01 -1.57
C SER A 146 -19.27 0.12 -2.80
N TYR A 147 -19.14 -0.94 -3.61
CA TYR A 147 -18.33 -0.96 -4.82
C TYR A 147 -18.88 -0.04 -5.90
N ARG A 148 -18.00 0.75 -6.51
CA ARG A 148 -18.30 1.56 -7.70
C ARG A 148 -17.15 1.50 -8.69
N LYS A 149 -17.43 1.51 -9.98
CA LYS A 149 -16.39 1.74 -11.00
C LYS A 149 -15.99 3.22 -10.99
N LEU A 150 -14.72 3.50 -11.22
CA LEU A 150 -14.25 4.87 -11.39
C LEU A 150 -14.74 5.41 -12.74
N ALA A 151 -15.42 6.55 -12.74
CA ALA A 151 -15.98 7.13 -13.95
C ALA A 151 -14.87 7.62 -14.90
N CYS A 152 -15.08 7.52 -16.21
CA CYS A 152 -14.10 7.95 -17.20
C CYS A 152 -13.75 9.44 -17.16
N ASN A 153 -14.67 10.29 -16.69
CA ASN A 153 -14.41 11.73 -16.51
C ASN A 153 -13.61 12.05 -15.24
N HIS A 154 -13.25 11.04 -14.44
CA HIS A 154 -12.37 11.22 -13.30
C HIS A 154 -10.97 11.63 -13.76
N HIS A 155 -10.30 12.51 -13.01
CA HIS A 155 -8.99 13.05 -13.37
C HIS A 155 -7.86 11.99 -13.46
N PHE A 156 -8.07 10.81 -12.87
CA PHE A 156 -7.17 9.67 -13.06
C PHE A 156 -7.36 8.97 -14.40
N CYS A 157 -8.50 9.12 -15.07
CA CYS A 157 -8.86 8.39 -16.29
C CYS A 157 -8.84 9.29 -17.54
N GLN A 158 -8.91 10.60 -17.34
CA GLN A 158 -8.97 11.59 -18.40
C GLN A 158 -8.24 12.88 -17.98
N GLY A 159 -7.51 13.48 -18.92
CA GLY A 159 -6.80 14.75 -18.75
C GLY A 159 -5.28 14.63 -18.90
N PRO A 160 -4.55 15.76 -18.76
CA PRO A 160 -3.12 15.83 -19.07
C PRO A 160 -2.23 15.05 -18.09
N ARG A 161 -2.77 14.61 -16.95
CA ARG A 161 -2.08 13.81 -15.92
C ARG A 161 -2.86 12.54 -15.57
N ALA A 162 -3.64 12.02 -16.53
CA ALA A 162 -4.36 10.78 -16.34
C ALA A 162 -3.36 9.63 -16.08
N LEU A 163 -3.67 8.79 -15.10
CA LEU A 163 -2.89 7.61 -14.72
C LEU A 163 -3.40 6.35 -15.44
N TYR A 164 -4.66 6.38 -15.84
CA TYR A 164 -5.43 5.32 -16.44
C TYR A 164 -6.07 5.80 -17.74
N GLN A 165 -6.68 4.89 -18.49
CA GLN A 165 -7.29 5.18 -19.78
C GLN A 165 -8.76 4.82 -19.77
N CYS A 166 -9.62 5.72 -20.27
CA CYS A 166 -10.99 5.36 -20.57
C CYS A 166 -11.07 4.50 -21.84
N VAL A 167 -11.58 3.29 -21.73
CA VAL A 167 -11.80 2.36 -22.85
C VAL A 167 -13.21 1.78 -22.71
N ASN A 168 -14.04 1.95 -23.73
CA ASN A 168 -15.43 1.46 -23.73
C ASN A 168 -16.24 1.88 -22.48
N ASP A 169 -16.16 3.17 -22.12
CA ASP A 169 -16.80 3.76 -20.93
C ASP A 169 -16.34 3.17 -19.58
N GLU A 170 -15.21 2.45 -19.55
CA GLU A 170 -14.57 1.97 -18.33
C GLU A 170 -13.19 2.59 -18.15
N CYS A 171 -12.87 3.01 -16.93
CA CYS A 171 -11.51 3.44 -16.60
C CYS A 171 -10.62 2.22 -16.36
N VAL A 172 -9.73 1.94 -17.32
CA VAL A 172 -8.86 0.77 -17.34
C VAL A 172 -7.45 1.16 -16.97
N TYR A 173 -6.84 0.39 -16.06
CA TYR A 173 -5.41 0.50 -15.75
C TYR A 173 -4.65 -0.69 -16.35
N ASN A 174 -3.37 -0.48 -16.65
CA ASN A 174 -2.48 -1.51 -17.14
C ASN A 174 -1.06 -1.21 -16.65
N ILE A 175 -0.53 -2.04 -15.76
CA ILE A 175 0.78 -1.82 -15.13
C ILE A 175 1.68 -3.02 -15.36
N ASN A 176 2.93 -2.73 -15.72
CA ASN A 176 4.01 -3.70 -15.79
C ASN A 176 4.88 -3.55 -14.55
N TYR A 177 5.20 -4.68 -13.93
CA TYR A 177 6.21 -4.79 -12.88
C TYR A 177 7.49 -5.41 -13.44
N GLY A 178 8.56 -5.36 -12.64
CA GLY A 178 9.85 -5.93 -12.99
C GLY A 178 9.74 -7.42 -13.29
N GLY A 179 10.60 -7.92 -14.17
CA GLY A 179 10.62 -9.34 -14.55
C GLY A 179 9.45 -9.79 -15.45
N GLY A 180 8.77 -8.86 -16.13
CA GLY A 180 7.70 -9.16 -17.09
C GLY A 180 6.35 -9.50 -16.47
N ALA A 181 6.18 -9.19 -15.18
CA ALA A 181 4.91 -9.26 -14.47
C ALA A 181 3.96 -8.16 -14.95
N LEU A 182 2.68 -8.47 -15.11
CA LEU A 182 1.66 -7.53 -15.57
C LEU A 182 0.37 -7.69 -14.77
N THR A 183 -0.29 -6.57 -14.52
CA THR A 183 -1.64 -6.52 -13.93
C THR A 183 -2.50 -5.51 -14.68
N ARG A 184 -3.73 -5.91 -14.99
CA ARG A 184 -4.72 -5.10 -15.72
C ARG A 184 -6.11 -5.35 -15.16
N GLY A 185 -6.92 -4.30 -15.20
CA GLY A 185 -8.32 -4.38 -14.83
C GLY A 185 -8.98 -3.01 -14.79
N ILE A 186 -9.99 -2.87 -13.93
CA ILE A 186 -10.82 -1.67 -13.85
C ILE A 186 -10.43 -0.87 -12.62
N ALA A 187 -10.18 0.43 -12.79
CA ALA A 187 -10.05 1.36 -11.69
C ALA A 187 -11.43 1.57 -11.06
N SER A 188 -11.49 1.43 -9.74
CA SER A 188 -12.72 1.35 -8.97
C SER A 188 -12.58 2.09 -7.65
N ILE A 189 -13.71 2.28 -6.98
CA ILE A 189 -13.82 2.96 -5.70
C ILE A 189 -14.44 1.99 -4.71
N GLU A 190 -13.89 1.93 -3.49
CA GLU A 190 -14.41 1.05 -2.45
C GLU A 190 -14.13 1.59 -1.03
N ILE A 191 -14.82 1.01 -0.04
CA ILE A 191 -14.51 1.15 1.37
C ILE A 191 -13.38 0.18 1.74
N PHE A 192 -12.28 0.72 2.26
CA PHE A 192 -11.23 -0.08 2.89
C PHE A 192 -11.34 -0.04 4.40
N THR A 193 -10.98 -1.15 5.01
CA THR A 193 -10.90 -1.35 6.44
C THR A 193 -9.45 -1.70 6.79
N PHE A 194 -8.86 -0.90 7.66
CA PHE A 194 -7.46 -0.95 8.09
C PHE A 194 -7.40 -1.38 9.56
N PRO A 195 -7.32 -2.69 9.83
CA PRO A 195 -7.22 -3.20 11.20
C PRO A 195 -5.80 -3.04 11.74
N PHE A 196 -5.67 -2.50 12.95
CA PHE A 196 -4.42 -2.54 13.71
C PHE A 196 -4.44 -3.67 14.75
N ASN A 197 -5.56 -3.79 15.49
CA ASN A 197 -5.81 -4.86 16.45
C ASN A 197 -7.34 -5.09 16.56
N ILE A 198 -7.76 -5.99 17.45
CA ILE A 198 -9.18 -6.38 17.60
C ILE A 198 -10.08 -5.16 17.92
N THR A 199 -9.57 -4.15 18.62
CA THR A 199 -10.35 -2.98 19.08
C THR A 199 -10.12 -1.74 18.24
N THR A 200 -9.06 -1.71 17.42
CA THR A 200 -8.62 -0.53 16.68
C THR A 200 -8.65 -0.82 15.20
N THR A 201 -9.62 -0.21 14.51
CA THR A 201 -9.83 -0.36 13.06
C THR A 201 -10.25 0.97 12.46
N LEU A 202 -9.56 1.40 11.40
CA LEU A 202 -9.95 2.56 10.61
C LEU A 202 -10.74 2.10 9.38
N ARG A 203 -11.90 2.70 9.13
CA ARG A 203 -12.66 2.50 7.89
C ARG A 203 -12.60 3.78 7.06
N VAL A 204 -12.25 3.66 5.80
CA VAL A 204 -12.14 4.78 4.87
C VAL A 204 -12.93 4.46 3.61
N ALA A 205 -13.86 5.35 3.28
CA ALA A 205 -14.62 5.28 2.03
C ALA A 205 -13.89 6.00 0.91
N ASP A 206 -14.38 5.82 -0.31
CA ASP A 206 -13.92 6.54 -1.50
C ASP A 206 -12.44 6.31 -1.84
N ILE A 207 -11.86 5.17 -1.46
CA ILE A 207 -10.51 4.80 -1.88
C ILE A 207 -10.58 4.29 -3.31
N VAL A 208 -9.84 4.96 -4.18
CA VAL A 208 -9.54 4.48 -5.52
C VAL A 208 -8.55 3.33 -5.42
N PHE A 209 -8.92 2.19 -6.00
CA PHE A 209 -8.08 1.03 -6.13
C PHE A 209 -8.34 0.36 -7.48
N CYS A 210 -7.53 -0.62 -7.82
CA CYS A 210 -7.58 -1.29 -9.10
C CYS A 210 -8.01 -2.75 -8.94
N CYS A 211 -9.16 -3.06 -9.53
CA CYS A 211 -9.78 -4.37 -9.48
C CYS A 211 -9.26 -5.22 -10.64
N SER A 212 -8.30 -6.10 -10.36
CA SER A 212 -7.52 -6.80 -11.39
C SER A 212 -8.17 -8.10 -11.85
N ASN A 213 -8.39 -8.26 -13.15
CA ASN A 213 -8.89 -9.50 -13.73
C ASN A 213 -7.93 -10.16 -14.72
N ASP A 214 -6.80 -9.53 -15.03
CA ASP A 214 -5.73 -10.08 -15.86
C ASP A 214 -4.36 -9.83 -15.21
N ASN A 215 -3.82 -10.86 -14.56
CA ASN A 215 -2.59 -10.89 -13.79
C ASN A 215 -1.68 -11.98 -14.37
N ARG A 216 -0.62 -11.57 -15.07
CA ARG A 216 0.28 -12.48 -15.79
C ARG A 216 1.68 -12.41 -15.19
N ASN A 217 2.34 -13.56 -15.09
CA ASN A 217 3.70 -13.71 -14.57
C ASN A 217 3.92 -13.16 -13.14
N ILE A 218 2.85 -12.98 -12.36
CA ILE A 218 2.91 -12.53 -10.97
C ILE A 218 3.30 -13.70 -10.05
N GLN A 219 4.35 -13.53 -9.24
CA GLN A 219 4.88 -14.58 -8.36
C GLN A 219 5.10 -14.08 -6.92
N PHE A 220 4.03 -13.79 -6.19
CA PHE A 220 4.13 -13.32 -4.81
C PHE A 220 4.64 -14.37 -3.80
N ALA A 221 4.07 -15.58 -3.81
CA ALA A 221 4.49 -16.72 -2.97
C ALA A 221 3.79 -18.02 -3.43
N LYS A 222 4.37 -19.21 -3.12
CA LYS A 222 3.81 -20.53 -3.52
C LYS A 222 2.36 -20.77 -3.08
N ASN A 223 1.92 -20.13 -2.01
CA ASN A 223 0.65 -20.46 -1.36
C ASN A 223 -0.49 -19.53 -1.78
N GLY A 224 -0.26 -18.56 -2.68
CA GLY A 224 -1.34 -17.70 -3.20
C GLY A 224 -2.01 -16.80 -2.18
N VAL A 225 -1.39 -16.52 -1.02
CA VAL A 225 -2.05 -15.76 0.05
C VAL A 225 -2.11 -14.26 -0.24
N ILE A 226 -1.13 -13.75 -0.99
CA ILE A 226 -1.05 -12.34 -1.34
C ILE A 226 -2.01 -12.07 -2.50
N SER A 227 -2.94 -11.15 -2.29
CA SER A 227 -4.00 -10.81 -3.24
C SER A 227 -3.64 -9.68 -4.18
N GLY A 228 -2.57 -8.92 -3.88
CA GLY A 228 -2.10 -7.79 -4.69
C GLY A 228 -1.13 -6.89 -3.92
N VAL A 229 -1.16 -5.59 -4.22
CA VAL A 229 -0.20 -4.59 -3.72
C VAL A 229 -0.94 -3.37 -3.15
N LEU A 230 -0.39 -2.77 -2.11
CA LEU A 230 -0.76 -1.49 -1.55
C LEU A 230 0.41 -0.52 -1.72
N GLY A 231 0.28 0.40 -2.67
CA GLY A 231 1.30 1.38 -3.01
C GLY A 231 1.29 2.62 -2.10
N LEU A 232 2.49 3.10 -1.77
CA LEU A 232 2.76 4.26 -0.92
C LEU A 232 3.62 5.33 -1.59
N SER A 233 3.90 5.26 -2.90
CA SER A 233 4.72 6.28 -3.58
C SER A 233 4.09 7.68 -3.58
N LEU A 234 4.79 8.68 -4.14
CA LEU A 234 4.32 10.07 -4.20
C LEU A 234 3.21 10.30 -5.25
N ASN A 235 2.88 9.29 -6.04
CA ASN A 235 1.88 9.42 -7.09
C ASN A 235 0.46 9.63 -6.51
N PRO A 236 -0.45 10.31 -7.22
CA PRO A 236 -1.77 10.68 -6.69
C PRO A 236 -2.69 9.52 -6.29
N ASP A 237 -2.55 8.35 -6.93
CA ASP A 237 -3.34 7.14 -6.69
C ASP A 237 -2.80 6.28 -5.53
N SER A 238 -1.69 6.66 -4.89
CA SER A 238 -1.17 5.95 -3.70
C SER A 238 -2.06 6.15 -2.47
N LEU A 239 -2.00 5.22 -1.51
CA LEU A 239 -2.78 5.36 -0.27
C LEU A 239 -2.42 6.65 0.47
N LEU A 240 -1.12 6.98 0.51
CA LEU A 240 -0.63 8.18 1.20
C LEU A 240 -1.17 9.46 0.56
N SER A 241 -1.23 9.51 -0.76
CA SER A 241 -1.74 10.66 -1.51
C SER A 241 -3.25 10.79 -1.41
N GLN A 242 -3.98 9.68 -1.49
CA GLN A 242 -5.45 9.67 -1.35
C GLN A 242 -5.89 10.07 0.06
N LEU A 243 -5.11 9.71 1.08
CA LEU A 243 -5.38 10.05 2.48
C LEU A 243 -4.56 11.26 2.96
N ALA A 244 -4.17 12.16 2.07
CA ALA A 244 -3.30 13.29 2.38
C ALA A 244 -3.87 14.17 3.51
N ASP A 245 -5.17 14.44 3.51
CA ASP A 245 -5.81 15.28 4.54
C ASP A 245 -5.78 14.63 5.92
N GLN A 246 -5.87 13.30 5.97
CA GLN A 246 -5.82 12.55 7.22
C GLN A 246 -4.40 12.29 7.69
N THR A 247 -3.46 12.02 6.78
CA THR A 247 -2.11 11.57 7.12
C THR A 247 -1.06 12.68 7.04
N GLN A 248 -1.46 13.87 6.58
CA GLN A 248 -0.57 14.98 6.22
C GLN A 248 0.54 14.55 5.22
N ARG A 249 0.28 13.50 4.44
CA ARG A 249 1.26 12.85 3.55
C ARG A 249 2.52 12.37 4.28
N ARG A 250 2.39 12.00 5.56
CA ARG A 250 3.49 11.47 6.38
C ARG A 250 3.23 10.01 6.72
N PHE A 251 4.27 9.20 6.58
CA PHE A 251 4.31 7.85 7.14
C PHE A 251 5.70 7.53 7.68
N SER A 252 5.78 6.60 8.62
CA SER A 252 7.02 6.02 9.11
C SER A 252 6.85 4.52 9.27
N TYR A 253 7.93 3.76 9.11
CA TYR A 253 7.94 2.33 9.38
C TYR A 253 9.11 1.96 10.28
N CYS A 254 8.89 1.00 11.17
CA CYS A 254 9.93 0.36 11.95
C CYS A 254 9.93 -1.14 11.60
N LEU A 255 10.97 -1.56 10.90
CA LEU A 255 11.17 -2.94 10.47
C LEU A 255 12.02 -3.64 11.52
N VAL A 256 11.44 -4.58 12.27
CA VAL A 256 12.19 -5.34 13.26
C VAL A 256 13.18 -6.28 12.55
N PRO A 257 14.38 -6.51 13.13
CA PRO A 257 15.32 -7.47 12.57
C PRO A 257 14.66 -8.84 12.36
N PHE A 258 15.00 -9.50 11.27
CA PHE A 258 14.42 -10.80 10.92
C PHE A 258 14.61 -11.86 12.01
N THR A 259 15.76 -11.84 12.71
CA THR A 259 16.05 -12.74 13.84
C THR A 259 15.11 -12.51 15.02
N GLU A 260 14.56 -11.30 15.15
CA GLU A 260 13.71 -10.82 16.24
C GLU A 260 12.24 -10.67 15.82
N ALA A 261 11.88 -11.06 14.58
CA ALA A 261 10.53 -10.87 14.02
C ALA A 261 9.39 -11.57 14.79
N GLN A 262 9.72 -12.40 15.79
CA GLN A 262 8.76 -13.02 16.71
C GLN A 262 8.55 -12.24 18.01
N MET A 263 9.41 -11.28 18.32
CA MET A 263 9.46 -10.60 19.62
C MET A 263 8.67 -9.29 19.62
N ALA A 264 8.59 -8.60 18.48
CA ALA A 264 7.83 -7.37 18.33
C ALA A 264 7.27 -7.24 16.91
N PRO A 265 6.06 -6.67 16.73
CA PRO A 265 5.51 -6.44 15.41
C PRO A 265 6.27 -5.34 14.69
N SER A 266 6.54 -5.53 13.40
CA SER A 266 6.85 -4.40 12.53
C SER A 266 5.58 -3.57 12.33
N VAL A 267 5.71 -2.25 12.27
CA VAL A 267 4.56 -1.34 12.20
C VAL A 267 4.87 -0.22 11.20
N VAL A 268 3.87 0.11 10.38
CA VAL A 268 3.81 1.35 9.60
C VAL A 268 2.78 2.28 10.23
N ARG A 269 3.13 3.55 10.39
CA ARG A 269 2.33 4.58 11.04
C ARG A 269 2.16 5.75 10.11
N PHE A 270 0.98 6.37 10.14
CA PHE A 270 0.62 7.48 9.27
C PHE A 270 0.19 8.69 10.10
N GLY A 271 0.53 9.89 9.63
CA GLY A 271 0.13 11.16 10.25
C GLY A 271 0.50 11.26 11.74
N ASP A 272 -0.50 11.53 12.57
CA ASP A 272 -0.33 11.81 14.00
C ASP A 272 -0.05 10.55 14.84
N ASP A 273 -0.19 9.34 14.28
CA ASP A 273 0.28 8.11 14.92
C ASP A 273 1.81 8.00 14.92
N ILE A 274 2.50 8.79 14.09
CA ILE A 274 3.97 8.77 14.01
C ILE A 274 4.53 9.35 15.32
N PRO A 275 5.27 8.56 16.13
CA PRO A 275 5.82 9.06 17.38
C PRO A 275 6.89 10.11 17.12
N ALA A 276 6.96 11.11 18.00
CA ALA A 276 8.10 12.01 18.04
C ALA A 276 9.36 11.19 18.42
N PRO A 277 10.39 11.15 17.56
CA PRO A 277 11.57 10.35 17.84
C PRO A 277 12.41 10.99 18.94
N HIS A 278 12.92 10.13 19.81
CA HIS A 278 13.80 10.53 20.90
C HIS A 278 15.16 10.98 20.35
N GLY A 279 15.59 12.20 20.69
CA GLY A 279 16.90 12.73 20.28
C GLY A 279 16.93 13.47 18.94
N GLY A 280 15.76 13.72 18.31
CA GLY A 280 15.65 14.44 17.05
C GLY A 280 15.71 13.53 15.81
N ILE A 281 15.54 14.14 14.62
CA ILE A 281 15.56 13.44 13.32
C ILE A 281 16.59 14.11 12.42
N SER A 282 17.50 13.31 11.87
CA SER A 282 18.29 13.74 10.72
C SER A 282 17.42 13.72 9.47
N THR A 283 17.31 14.84 8.78
CA THR A 283 16.47 14.97 7.59
C THR A 283 17.31 15.23 6.35
N THR A 284 16.81 14.79 5.21
CA THR A 284 17.34 15.10 3.88
C THR A 284 16.15 15.33 2.95
N PRO A 285 16.19 16.33 2.05
CA PRO A 285 15.10 16.56 1.13
C PRO A 285 14.99 15.43 0.10
N PHE A 286 13.76 15.08 -0.26
CA PHE A 286 13.53 14.25 -1.44
C PHE A 286 13.93 15.00 -2.71
N VAL A 287 14.51 14.29 -3.67
CA VAL A 287 14.73 14.79 -5.02
C VAL A 287 13.52 14.37 -5.85
N THR A 288 12.87 15.28 -6.57
CA THR A 288 11.68 14.95 -7.37
C THR A 288 11.92 15.30 -8.84
N PRO A 289 12.62 14.45 -9.60
CA PRO A 289 12.75 14.61 -11.04
C PRO A 289 11.37 14.67 -11.71
N PRO A 290 11.18 15.47 -12.78
CA PRO A 290 9.92 15.51 -13.50
C PRO A 290 9.44 14.10 -13.90
N GLY A 291 8.22 13.75 -13.51
CA GLY A 291 7.64 12.45 -13.82
C GLY A 291 8.02 11.30 -12.88
N SER A 292 8.92 11.51 -11.92
CA SER A 292 9.33 10.47 -10.97
C SER A 292 8.49 10.49 -9.69
N PRO A 293 7.71 9.43 -9.39
CA PRO A 293 6.88 9.36 -8.19
C PRO A 293 7.60 8.72 -6.99
N PHE A 294 8.91 8.47 -7.10
CA PHE A 294 9.69 7.73 -6.11
C PHE A 294 10.25 8.62 -4.99
N TYR A 295 10.53 8.02 -3.84
CA TYR A 295 11.23 8.65 -2.71
C TYR A 295 12.75 8.70 -2.94
N ASN A 296 13.15 9.49 -3.92
CA ASN A 296 14.54 9.66 -4.33
C ASN A 296 15.32 10.54 -3.36
N LEU A 297 16.60 10.21 -3.12
CA LEU A 297 17.50 10.93 -2.23
C LEU A 297 18.80 11.30 -2.96
N ASN A 298 19.40 12.43 -2.58
CA ASN A 298 20.69 12.84 -3.11
C ASN A 298 21.84 12.14 -2.35
N LEU A 299 22.43 11.09 -2.96
CA LEU A 299 23.58 10.39 -2.40
C LEU A 299 24.88 11.14 -2.76
N LEU A 300 25.62 11.59 -1.75
CA LEU A 300 26.84 12.37 -1.97
C LEU A 300 28.09 11.51 -2.10
N ASP A 301 28.23 10.49 -1.23
CA ASP A 301 29.32 9.53 -1.23
C ASP A 301 28.96 8.37 -0.29
N ILE A 302 29.82 7.36 -0.25
CA ILE A 302 29.73 6.20 0.62
C ILE A 302 31.02 6.14 1.43
N SER A 303 30.91 5.86 2.72
CA SER A 303 32.07 5.64 3.61
C SER A 303 32.11 4.20 4.09
N VAL A 304 33.30 3.61 4.12
CA VAL A 304 33.56 2.28 4.69
C VAL A 304 34.58 2.45 5.83
N GLY A 305 34.15 2.18 7.05
CA GLY A 305 34.91 2.55 8.24
C GLY A 305 35.07 4.08 8.32
N SER A 306 36.30 4.55 8.51
CA SER A 306 36.63 5.98 8.49
C SER A 306 36.99 6.53 7.09
N GLY A 307 37.02 5.68 6.07
CA GLY A 307 37.41 6.05 4.70
C GLY A 307 36.22 6.39 3.83
N LYS A 308 36.20 7.60 3.26
CA LYS A 308 35.27 8.00 2.20
C LYS A 308 35.74 7.41 0.86
N LEU A 309 34.84 6.83 0.06
CA LEU A 309 35.22 6.21 -1.22
C LEU A 309 35.60 7.23 -2.29
N GLY A 310 35.13 8.48 -2.17
CA GLY A 310 35.63 9.59 -2.98
C GLY A 310 35.08 9.59 -4.41
N PHE A 311 33.82 9.19 -4.59
CA PHE A 311 33.18 9.24 -5.90
C PHE A 311 33.20 10.68 -6.45
N PRO A 312 33.47 10.87 -7.76
CA PRO A 312 33.41 12.19 -8.37
C PRO A 312 32.07 12.89 -8.10
N PRO A 313 32.04 14.22 -7.87
CA PRO A 313 30.79 14.94 -7.74
C PRO A 313 29.88 14.71 -8.95
N GLY A 314 28.61 14.38 -8.68
CA GLY A 314 27.63 14.09 -9.73
C GLY A 314 27.54 12.63 -10.15
N THR A 315 28.36 11.72 -9.60
CA THR A 315 28.24 10.27 -9.90
C THR A 315 26.82 9.71 -9.68
N PHE A 316 26.09 10.23 -8.69
CA PHE A 316 24.72 9.81 -8.37
C PHE A 316 23.65 10.85 -8.72
N ALA A 317 24.00 11.90 -9.47
CA ALA A 317 23.04 12.92 -9.86
C ALA A 317 22.04 12.36 -10.88
N TYR A 318 20.77 12.76 -10.75
CA TYR A 318 19.75 12.50 -11.75
C TYR A 318 20.08 13.31 -13.02
N ILE A 319 20.11 12.65 -14.18
CA ILE A 319 20.27 13.26 -15.51
C ILE A 319 18.90 13.66 -16.03
#